data_AF-A2EW72-F1
#
_entry.id   AF-A2EW72-F1
#
_cell.length_a   1.000
_cell.length_b   1.000
_cell.length_c   1.000
_cell.angle_alpha   90.00
_cell.angle_beta   90.00
_cell.angle_gamma   90.00
#
_symmetry.space_group_name_H-M   'P 1'
#
loop_
_entity.id
_entity.type
_entity.pdbx_description
1 polymer ?
#
loop_
_entity_poly.entity_id
_entity_poly.type
_entity_poly.pdbx_seq_one_letter_code
_entity_poly.pdbx_strand_id
1 'polypeptide(L)'
;MSHIKLETLKYISAGIIWFTTLIGSAMPMCICEIKWQSRLEALAGGVFLGAGLAHFLSDSFVDIGSFHNYPLASAIAVSTFVLLTAVELFSYGEHDKEFDTSESKEEAKEMIRTDNPLEANNEIPNEEQIQGMFSTSNKGLMITTISLYIIMDVHSVIEGLALGIMKTFNGIIAIFFAIVGHKPVEAFALSLIILKDKPTKTLFWIFVVLYTLMSPVGVIVGIIITKHVQNRIVMGTIAAFSAGTFLFVGCN
;
A
#
# COMPACT_ATOMS: atom_id res chain seq x y z
N MET A 1 -22.81 -13.08 21.79
CA MET A 1 -21.90 -12.06 22.37
C MET A 1 -20.51 -12.01 21.70
N SER A 2 -20.07 -13.06 20.98
CA SER A 2 -18.79 -13.09 20.24
C SER A 2 -18.79 -12.30 18.92
N HIS A 3 -19.85 -12.38 18.11
CA HIS A 3 -19.92 -11.70 16.81
C HIS A 3 -19.85 -10.17 16.89
N ILE A 4 -20.55 -9.55 17.85
CA ILE A 4 -20.55 -8.09 18.04
C ILE A 4 -19.14 -7.59 18.39
N LYS A 5 -18.42 -8.32 19.25
CA LYS A 5 -17.04 -7.98 19.61
C LYS A 5 -16.09 -8.02 18.42
N LEU A 6 -16.31 -8.97 17.50
CA LEU A 6 -15.48 -9.13 16.31
C LEU A 6 -15.70 -8.02 15.29
N GLU A 7 -16.95 -7.60 15.08
CA GLU A 7 -17.27 -6.46 14.21
C GLU A 7 -16.74 -5.15 14.76
N THR A 8 -16.93 -4.89 16.06
CA THR A 8 -16.37 -3.70 16.71
C THR A 8 -14.86 -3.65 16.57
N LEU A 9 -14.16 -4.78 16.72
CA LEU A 9 -12.72 -4.86 16.52
C LEU A 9 -12.31 -4.46 15.09
N LYS A 10 -13.01 -4.93 14.06
CA LYS A 10 -12.72 -4.55 12.66
C LYS A 10 -12.88 -3.05 12.41
N TYR A 11 -13.92 -2.43 12.96
CA TYR A 11 -14.11 -0.97 12.84
C TYR A 11 -13.01 -0.20 13.58
N ILE A 12 -12.61 -0.64 14.77
CA ILE A 12 -11.50 -0.03 15.51
C ILE A 12 -10.20 -0.16 14.71
N SER A 13 -9.91 -1.35 14.19
CA SER A 13 -8.75 -1.60 13.34
C SER A 13 -8.74 -0.71 12.10
N ALA A 14 -9.88 -0.55 11.42
CA ALA A 14 -10.00 0.34 10.27
C ALA A 14 -9.67 1.80 10.62
N GLY A 15 -10.16 2.29 11.77
CA GLY A 15 -9.86 3.65 12.24
C GLY A 15 -8.38 3.85 12.58
N ILE A 16 -7.75 2.86 13.23
CA ILE A 16 -6.31 2.91 13.53
C ILE A 16 -5.49 2.89 12.24
N ILE A 17 -5.79 1.96 11.32
CA ILE A 17 -5.11 1.87 10.02
C ILE A 17 -5.19 3.21 9.29
N TRP A 18 -6.40 3.76 9.12
CA TRP A 18 -6.62 5.06 8.48
C TRP A 18 -5.75 6.16 9.10
N PHE A 19 -5.73 6.26 10.43
CA PHE A 19 -4.95 7.26 11.13
C PHE A 19 -3.44 7.07 10.94
N THR A 20 -2.94 5.84 11.01
CA THR A 20 -1.52 5.54 10.81
C THR A 20 -1.07 5.77 9.37
N THR A 21 -1.91 5.46 8.38
CA THR A 21 -1.66 5.75 6.97
C THR A 21 -1.61 7.25 6.72
N LEU A 22 -2.52 8.02 7.33
CA LEU A 22 -2.55 9.47 7.21
C LEU A 22 -1.28 10.11 7.78
N ILE A 23 -0.79 9.63 8.93
CA ILE A 23 0.50 10.05 9.49
C ILE A 23 1.64 9.70 8.54
N GLY A 24 1.68 8.47 8.01
CA GLY A 24 2.69 8.01 7.05
C GLY A 24 2.73 8.88 5.79
N SER A 25 1.58 9.24 5.22
CA SER A 25 1.49 10.14 4.05
C SER A 25 1.90 11.58 4.33
N ALA A 26 1.70 12.08 5.55
CA ALA A 26 2.10 13.42 5.94
C ALA A 26 3.60 13.51 6.31
N MET A 27 4.20 12.38 6.67
CA MET A 27 5.57 12.28 7.15
C MET A 27 6.66 12.81 6.20
N PRO A 28 6.58 12.67 4.86
CA PRO A 28 7.57 13.27 3.94
C PRO A 28 7.67 14.79 4.04
N MET A 29 6.65 15.46 4.59
CA MET A 29 6.69 16.91 4.81
C MET A 29 7.49 17.30 6.06
N CYS A 30 7.72 16.37 6.98
CA CYS A 30 8.31 16.64 8.29
C CYS A 30 9.66 15.96 8.51
N ILE A 31 9.98 14.88 7.79
CA ILE A 31 11.16 14.04 8.04
C ILE A 31 11.81 13.62 6.72
N CYS A 32 13.13 13.77 6.63
CA CYS A 32 13.96 13.14 5.60
C CYS A 32 14.53 11.81 6.14
N GLU A 33 14.16 10.72 5.46
CA GLU A 33 14.63 9.33 5.58
C GLU A 33 14.44 8.56 6.91
N ILE A 34 13.89 7.34 6.80
CA ILE A 34 13.73 6.38 7.90
C ILE A 34 14.66 5.17 7.68
N LYS A 35 15.74 5.06 8.48
CA LYS A 35 16.72 3.96 8.38
C LYS A 35 16.17 2.54 8.62
N TRP A 36 14.95 2.41 9.14
CA TRP A 36 14.33 1.12 9.50
C TRP A 36 13.25 0.65 8.53
N GLN A 37 13.03 1.39 7.44
CA GLN A 37 11.99 1.12 6.44
C GLN A 37 12.04 -0.31 5.89
N SER A 38 13.17 -0.70 5.29
CA SER A 38 13.34 -2.03 4.66
C SER A 38 13.11 -3.20 5.63
N ARG A 39 13.41 -3.02 6.93
CA ARG A 39 13.21 -4.07 7.94
C ARG A 39 11.73 -4.26 8.30
N LEU A 40 10.95 -3.19 8.29
CA LEU A 40 9.50 -3.24 8.53
C LEU A 40 8.76 -3.82 7.33
N GLU A 41 9.18 -3.47 6.10
CA GLU A 41 8.67 -4.05 4.86
C GLU A 41 8.92 -5.57 4.82
N ALA A 42 10.15 -6.01 5.08
CA ALA A 42 10.48 -7.44 5.12
C ALA A 42 9.68 -8.21 6.20
N LEU A 43 9.47 -7.60 7.37
CA LEU A 43 8.65 -8.21 8.43
C LEU A 43 7.18 -8.33 7.99
N ALA A 44 6.61 -7.26 7.44
CA ALA A 44 5.23 -7.25 6.98
C ALA A 44 5.00 -8.24 5.83
N GLY A 45 5.95 -8.31 4.89
CA GLY A 45 5.91 -9.28 3.79
C GLY A 45 5.84 -10.72 4.30
N GLY A 46 6.65 -11.06 5.31
CA GLY A 46 6.58 -12.37 5.98
C GLY A 46 5.23 -12.65 6.67
N VAL A 47 4.65 -11.66 7.36
CA VAL A 47 3.32 -11.81 8.00
C VAL A 47 2.22 -11.97 6.96
N PHE A 48 2.28 -11.25 5.84
CA PHE A 48 1.31 -11.37 4.76
C PHE A 48 1.40 -12.69 4.02
N LEU A 49 2.61 -13.17 3.72
CA LEU A 49 2.81 -14.50 3.17
C LEU A 49 2.21 -15.56 4.11
N GLY A 50 2.46 -15.43 5.42
CA GLY A 50 1.89 -16.28 6.45
C GLY A 50 0.36 -16.24 6.49
N ALA A 51 -0.25 -15.05 6.54
CA ALA A 51 -1.71 -14.89 6.56
C ALA A 51 -2.38 -15.35 5.26
N GLY A 52 -1.77 -15.05 4.11
CA GLY A 52 -2.22 -15.48 2.78
C GLY A 52 -2.27 -17.01 2.68
N LEU A 53 -1.20 -17.70 3.05
CA LEU A 53 -1.10 -19.16 2.97
C LEU A 53 -1.89 -19.88 4.07
N ALA A 54 -1.72 -19.48 5.33
CA ALA A 54 -2.23 -20.22 6.48
C ALA A 54 -3.71 -19.91 6.78
N HIS A 55 -4.19 -18.71 6.46
CA HIS A 55 -5.56 -18.31 6.71
C HIS A 55 -6.38 -18.23 5.42
N PHE A 56 -6.05 -17.32 4.50
CA PHE A 56 -6.93 -17.05 3.35
C PHE A 56 -7.02 -18.21 2.36
N LEU A 57 -5.87 -18.80 2.02
CA LEU A 57 -5.84 -19.93 1.09
C LEU A 57 -6.47 -21.17 1.73
N SER A 58 -6.22 -21.40 3.01
CA SER A 58 -6.85 -22.48 3.78
C SER A 58 -8.37 -22.32 3.84
N ASP A 59 -8.86 -21.13 4.19
CA ASP A 59 -10.28 -20.80 4.23
C ASP A 59 -10.93 -20.97 2.85
N SER A 60 -10.24 -20.59 1.78
CA SER A 60 -10.74 -20.77 0.42
C SER A 60 -10.89 -22.24 0.03
N PHE A 61 -9.95 -23.10 0.40
CA PHE A 61 -10.09 -24.55 0.17
C PHE A 61 -11.29 -25.14 0.91
N VAL A 62 -11.55 -24.68 2.13
CA VAL A 62 -12.69 -25.13 2.94
C VAL A 62 -14.02 -24.63 2.36
N ASP A 63 -14.07 -23.38 1.90
CA ASP A 63 -15.31 -22.74 1.44
C ASP A 63 -15.68 -23.11 -0.01
N ILE A 64 -14.70 -23.29 -0.93
CA ILE A 64 -14.94 -23.72 -2.32
C ILE A 64 -15.05 -25.25 -2.44
N GLY A 65 -14.24 -26.00 -1.69
CA GLY A 65 -14.07 -27.45 -1.87
C GLY A 65 -13.49 -27.84 -3.24
N SER A 66 -13.61 -29.11 -3.60
CA SER A 66 -13.19 -29.63 -4.92
C SER A 66 -14.29 -29.41 -5.96
N PHE A 67 -14.31 -28.23 -6.59
CA PHE A 67 -15.22 -27.99 -7.72
C PHE A 67 -14.78 -28.86 -8.91
N HIS A 68 -15.52 -29.92 -9.23
CA HIS A 68 -15.22 -30.82 -10.36
C HIS A 68 -13.79 -31.42 -10.36
N ASN A 69 -13.26 -31.79 -9.18
CA ASN A 69 -11.88 -32.30 -8.99
C ASN A 69 -10.75 -31.33 -9.37
N TYR A 70 -11.06 -30.07 -9.67
CA TYR A 70 -10.07 -29.04 -9.98
C TYR A 70 -9.81 -28.14 -8.76
N PRO A 71 -8.55 -27.81 -8.42
CA PRO A 71 -8.21 -27.00 -7.26
C PRO A 71 -8.42 -25.51 -7.58
N LEU A 72 -9.70 -25.11 -7.67
CA LEU A 72 -10.13 -23.78 -8.09
C LEU A 72 -9.59 -22.66 -7.16
N ALA A 73 -9.54 -22.91 -5.85
CA ALA A 73 -9.00 -21.96 -4.87
C ALA A 73 -7.55 -21.55 -5.19
N SER A 74 -6.66 -22.52 -5.39
CA SER A 74 -5.27 -22.24 -5.77
C SER A 74 -5.15 -21.63 -7.15
N ALA A 75 -6.00 -22.01 -8.10
CA ALA A 75 -5.97 -21.43 -9.44
C ALA A 75 -6.30 -19.93 -9.42
N ILE A 76 -7.33 -19.54 -8.66
CA ILE A 76 -7.70 -18.12 -8.48
C ILE A 76 -6.58 -17.36 -7.77
N ALA A 77 -6.01 -17.93 -6.70
CA ALA A 77 -4.93 -17.29 -5.94
C ALA A 77 -3.67 -17.06 -6.81
N VAL A 78 -3.21 -18.09 -7.53
CA VAL A 78 -2.06 -17.98 -8.43
C VAL A 78 -2.36 -17.05 -9.60
N SER A 79 -3.56 -17.11 -10.18
CA SER A 79 -3.95 -16.20 -11.25
C SER A 79 -3.96 -14.75 -10.80
N THR A 80 -4.38 -14.48 -9.56
CA THR A 80 -4.40 -13.12 -8.98
C THR A 80 -2.98 -12.64 -8.72
N PHE A 81 -2.12 -13.48 -8.15
CA PHE A 81 -0.69 -13.19 -7.98
C PHE A 81 -0.03 -12.81 -9.31
N VAL A 82 -0.16 -13.66 -10.33
CA VAL A 82 0.43 -13.43 -11.66
C VAL A 82 -0.13 -12.17 -12.31
N LEU A 83 -1.44 -11.93 -12.19
CA LEU A 83 -2.06 -10.74 -12.79
C LEU A 83 -1.55 -9.46 -12.12
N LEU A 84 -1.46 -9.42 -10.80
CA LEU A 84 -0.95 -8.24 -10.08
C LEU A 84 0.53 -8.00 -10.39
N THR A 85 1.36 -9.05 -10.39
CA THR A 85 2.77 -8.95 -10.83
C THR A 85 2.88 -8.47 -12.27
N ALA A 86 2.02 -8.93 -13.18
CA ALA A 86 2.02 -8.48 -14.57
C ALA A 86 1.66 -6.99 -14.67
N VAL A 87 0.61 -6.56 -13.96
CA VAL A 87 0.20 -5.14 -13.93
C VAL A 87 1.32 -4.24 -13.40
N GLU A 88 1.99 -4.65 -12.31
CA GLU A 88 3.14 -3.92 -11.78
C GLU A 88 4.30 -3.87 -12.78
N LEU A 89 4.66 -5.01 -13.38
CA LEU A 89 5.74 -5.09 -14.37
C LEU A 89 5.48 -4.21 -15.59
N PHE A 90 4.24 -4.18 -16.10
CA PHE A 90 3.86 -3.30 -17.19
C PHE A 90 3.90 -1.82 -16.79
N SER A 91 3.54 -1.50 -15.54
CA SER A 91 3.64 -0.12 -15.02
C SER A 91 5.10 0.34 -14.87
N TYR A 92 6.04 -0.58 -14.62
CA TYR A 92 7.48 -0.30 -14.58
C TYR A 92 8.12 -0.25 -15.98
N GLY A 93 7.60 -0.99 -16.97
CA GLY A 93 8.16 -1.04 -18.33
C GLY A 93 8.16 0.29 -19.11
N GLU A 94 7.40 1.29 -18.66
CA GLU A 94 7.47 2.67 -19.19
C GLU A 94 8.55 3.54 -18.53
N HIS A 95 9.23 3.05 -17.49
CA HIS A 95 10.16 3.81 -16.64
C HIS A 95 11.63 3.84 -17.14
N ASP A 96 12.00 3.02 -18.12
CA ASP A 96 13.40 2.87 -18.58
C ASP A 96 13.93 4.00 -19.48
N LYS A 97 13.16 5.07 -19.72
CA LYS A 97 13.65 6.23 -20.49
C LYS A 97 13.98 7.46 -19.67
N GLU A 98 13.66 7.49 -18.38
CA GLU A 98 13.78 8.73 -17.58
C GLU A 98 14.53 8.55 -16.26
N PHE A 99 14.64 7.32 -15.74
CA PHE A 99 15.34 7.02 -14.49
C PHE A 99 16.87 7.22 -14.58
N ASP A 100 17.46 6.85 -15.72
CA ASP A 100 18.92 6.90 -15.93
C ASP A 100 19.48 8.32 -16.10
N THR A 101 18.63 9.32 -16.38
CA THR A 101 19.07 10.71 -16.63
C THR A 101 19.06 11.56 -15.35
N SER A 102 18.36 11.14 -14.29
CA SER A 102 18.31 11.86 -13.02
C SER A 102 19.50 11.53 -12.11
N GLU A 103 19.84 10.25 -11.98
CA GLU A 103 20.94 9.76 -11.13
C GLU A 103 22.30 10.24 -11.67
N SER A 104 22.49 10.16 -13.00
CA SER A 104 23.69 10.64 -13.68
C SER A 104 23.89 12.17 -13.62
N LYS A 105 22.83 12.96 -13.36
CA LYS A 105 22.92 14.42 -13.19
C LYS A 105 23.21 14.85 -11.76
N GLU A 106 22.80 14.07 -10.75
CA GLU A 106 23.10 14.37 -9.35
C GLU A 106 24.54 13.97 -9.00
N GLU A 107 25.02 12.80 -9.46
CA GLU A 107 26.41 12.37 -9.24
C GLU A 107 27.43 13.29 -9.94
N ALA A 108 27.13 13.76 -11.17
CA ALA A 108 27.99 14.70 -11.89
C ALA A 108 28.04 16.09 -11.23
N LYS A 109 27.01 16.47 -10.48
CA LYS A 109 26.92 17.77 -9.78
C LYS A 109 27.61 17.73 -8.42
N GLU A 110 27.70 16.57 -7.79
CA GLU A 110 28.42 16.38 -6.53
C GLU A 110 29.95 16.36 -6.73
N MET A 111 30.45 15.76 -7.82
CA MET A 111 31.89 15.75 -8.14
C MET A 111 32.49 17.11 -8.51
N ILE A 112 31.69 18.13 -8.84
CA ILE A 112 32.18 19.48 -9.21
C ILE A 112 32.25 20.41 -7.98
N ARG A 113 31.67 20.03 -6.83
CA ARG A 113 31.51 20.92 -5.66
C ARG A 113 32.67 20.93 -4.67
N THR A 114 33.73 20.15 -4.87
CA THR A 114 34.87 20.05 -3.93
C THR A 114 36.06 20.95 -4.28
N ASP A 115 35.86 22.18 -4.73
CA ASP A 115 36.94 23.18 -4.80
C ASP A 115 36.40 24.62 -4.73
N ASN A 116 36.03 25.08 -3.53
CA ASN A 116 36.30 26.45 -3.08
C ASN A 116 35.87 26.63 -1.61
N PRO A 117 36.80 26.94 -0.68
CA PRO A 117 36.44 27.42 0.64
C PRO A 117 36.14 28.92 0.57
N LEU A 118 35.43 29.43 1.59
CA LEU A 118 35.09 30.84 1.87
C LEU A 118 33.67 31.27 1.43
N GLU A 119 32.69 31.06 2.31
CA GLU A 119 32.04 32.13 3.09
C GLU A 119 30.90 31.51 3.91
N ALA A 120 31.14 31.38 5.22
CA ALA A 120 30.11 30.99 6.17
C ALA A 120 29.27 32.23 6.50
N ASN A 121 28.07 32.32 5.93
CA ASN A 121 27.03 33.21 6.44
C ASN A 121 25.90 32.38 7.05
N ASN A 122 25.56 32.76 8.28
CA ASN A 122 24.53 32.19 9.12
C ASN A 122 23.16 32.30 8.42
N GLU A 123 22.57 31.16 8.08
CA GLU A 123 21.15 31.08 7.75
C GLU A 123 20.43 30.23 8.80
N ILE A 124 19.59 30.93 9.55
CA ILE A 124 18.47 30.42 10.34
C ILE A 124 17.71 29.39 9.46
N PRO A 125 17.27 28.22 9.98
CA PRO A 125 16.56 27.24 9.16
C PRO A 125 15.16 27.76 8.81
N ASN A 126 15.07 28.59 7.78
CA ASN A 126 13.84 29.18 7.26
C ASN A 126 13.23 28.24 6.21
N GLU A 127 11.91 28.01 6.34
CA GLU A 127 10.83 27.71 5.37
C GLU A 127 11.08 27.27 3.90
N GLU A 128 12.27 27.38 3.32
CA GLU A 128 12.53 27.19 1.88
C GLU A 128 12.51 25.74 1.39
N GLN A 129 12.77 24.73 2.25
CA GLN A 129 12.77 23.32 1.80
C GLN A 129 11.36 22.77 1.51
N ILE A 130 10.33 23.28 2.19
CA ILE A 130 8.91 22.93 1.90
C ILE A 130 8.42 23.66 0.63
N GLN A 131 9.02 24.81 0.31
CA GLN A 131 8.58 25.69 -0.78
C GLN A 131 9.04 25.22 -2.17
N GLY A 132 10.03 24.32 -2.26
CA GLY A 132 10.48 23.69 -3.50
C GLY A 132 9.74 22.39 -3.91
N MET A 133 8.87 21.88 -3.03
CA MET A 133 8.20 20.57 -3.18
C MET A 133 6.86 20.65 -3.93
N PHE A 134 6.22 21.82 -3.94
CA PHE A 134 4.90 22.03 -4.54
C PHE A 134 4.96 23.12 -5.61
N SER A 135 4.31 22.88 -6.75
CA SER A 135 4.15 23.88 -7.80
C SER A 135 2.96 24.79 -7.53
N THR A 136 3.08 26.08 -7.85
CA THR A 136 1.96 27.03 -7.88
C THR A 136 1.13 26.90 -9.18
N SER A 137 1.65 26.17 -10.18
CA SER A 137 1.01 25.93 -11.47
C SER A 137 0.45 24.52 -11.57
N ASN A 138 -0.78 24.39 -12.11
CA ASN A 138 -1.46 23.12 -12.38
C ASN A 138 -0.80 22.38 -13.55
N LYS A 139 0.35 21.75 -13.31
CA LYS A 139 0.82 20.65 -14.16
C LYS A 139 0.13 19.36 -13.70
N GLY A 140 -0.35 18.57 -14.64
CA GLY A 140 -0.85 17.22 -14.36
C GLY A 140 0.28 16.32 -13.88
N LEU A 141 -0.06 15.25 -13.17
CA LEU A 141 0.89 14.20 -12.79
C LEU A 141 1.34 13.43 -14.04
N MET A 142 2.54 12.84 -13.99
CA MET A 142 2.97 11.88 -15.00
C MET A 142 2.04 10.66 -14.99
N ILE A 143 1.91 10.04 -16.16
CA ILE A 143 1.12 8.80 -16.35
C ILE A 143 1.65 7.70 -15.42
N THR A 144 2.97 7.63 -15.22
CA THR A 144 3.62 6.67 -14.31
C THR A 144 3.17 6.86 -12.86
N THR A 145 3.18 8.10 -12.36
CA THR A 145 2.69 8.46 -11.01
C THR A 145 1.21 8.09 -10.83
N ILE A 146 0.38 8.38 -11.84
CA ILE A 146 -1.05 8.04 -11.83
C ILE A 146 -1.25 6.52 -11.85
N SER A 147 -0.50 5.79 -12.67
CA SER A 147 -0.57 4.33 -12.78
C SER A 147 -0.20 3.67 -11.45
N LEU A 148 0.94 4.05 -10.87
CA LEU A 148 1.38 3.55 -9.56
C LEU A 148 0.35 3.90 -8.48
N TYR A 149 -0.18 5.12 -8.47
CA TYR A 149 -1.22 5.52 -7.53
C TYR A 149 -2.46 4.62 -7.61
N ILE A 150 -2.94 4.32 -8.82
CA ILE A 150 -4.10 3.43 -9.02
C ILE A 150 -3.80 2.01 -8.52
N ILE A 151 -2.60 1.49 -8.80
CA ILE A 151 -2.18 0.16 -8.34
C ILE A 151 -2.18 0.11 -6.80
N MET A 152 -1.61 1.12 -6.15
CA MET A 152 -1.57 1.22 -4.68
C MET A 152 -2.97 1.39 -4.07
N ASP A 153 -3.87 2.12 -4.72
CA ASP A 153 -5.28 2.25 -4.31
C ASP A 153 -5.99 0.89 -4.35
N VAL A 154 -5.88 0.16 -5.46
CA VAL A 154 -6.48 -1.18 -5.61
C VAL A 154 -5.95 -2.14 -4.54
N HIS A 155 -4.63 -2.13 -4.35
CA HIS A 155 -3.97 -2.90 -3.31
C HIS A 155 -4.54 -2.59 -1.91
N SER A 156 -4.62 -1.30 -1.55
CA SER A 156 -5.16 -0.83 -0.27
C SER A 156 -6.62 -1.25 -0.03
N VAL A 157 -7.47 -1.25 -1.06
CA VAL A 157 -8.86 -1.75 -0.95
C VAL A 157 -8.87 -3.25 -0.64
N ILE A 158 -8.05 -4.04 -1.32
CA ILE A 158 -8.05 -5.51 -1.16
C ILE A 158 -7.53 -5.92 0.22
N GLU A 159 -6.53 -5.23 0.76
CA GLU A 159 -6.06 -5.45 2.13
C GLU A 159 -7.14 -5.15 3.18
N GLY A 160 -7.84 -4.02 3.01
CA GLY A 160 -8.98 -3.68 3.85
C GLY A 160 -10.07 -4.74 3.75
N LEU A 161 -10.39 -5.19 2.55
CA LEU A 161 -11.35 -6.26 2.29
C LEU A 161 -10.97 -7.55 3.04
N ALA A 162 -9.70 -7.94 2.97
CA ALA A 162 -9.15 -9.12 3.62
C ALA A 162 -9.34 -9.07 5.15
N LEU A 163 -9.01 -7.94 5.80
CA LEU A 163 -9.31 -7.74 7.22
C LEU A 163 -10.83 -7.81 7.50
N GLY A 164 -11.64 -7.23 6.61
CA GLY A 164 -13.10 -7.18 6.71
C GLY A 164 -13.78 -8.55 6.63
N ILE A 165 -13.29 -9.48 5.80
CA ILE A 165 -13.86 -10.82 5.64
C ILE A 165 -13.40 -11.82 6.71
N MET A 166 -12.35 -11.51 7.46
CA MET A 166 -11.75 -12.43 8.43
C MET A 166 -12.77 -12.83 9.51
N LYS A 167 -12.94 -14.13 9.72
CA LYS A 167 -13.96 -14.69 10.64
C LYS A 167 -13.41 -15.00 12.03
N THR A 168 -12.08 -15.01 12.20
CA THR A 168 -11.40 -15.41 13.44
C THR A 168 -10.71 -14.24 14.13
N PHE A 169 -10.70 -14.23 15.47
CA PHE A 169 -10.03 -13.18 16.24
C PHE A 169 -8.52 -13.14 16.00
N ASN A 170 -7.87 -14.32 16.01
CA ASN A 170 -6.43 -14.43 15.77
C ASN A 170 -6.06 -13.96 14.36
N GLY A 171 -6.86 -14.29 13.34
CA GLY A 171 -6.64 -13.82 11.98
C GLY A 171 -6.77 -12.30 11.86
N ILE A 172 -7.76 -11.68 12.55
CA ILE A 172 -7.91 -10.22 12.54
C ILE A 172 -6.69 -9.55 13.15
N ILE A 173 -6.19 -10.06 14.29
CA ILE A 173 -4.99 -9.50 14.94
C ILE A 173 -3.76 -9.66 14.06
N ALA A 174 -3.56 -10.84 13.46
CA ALA A 174 -2.41 -11.10 12.61
C ALA A 174 -2.37 -10.13 11.42
N ILE A 175 -3.50 -9.98 10.72
CA ILE A 175 -3.61 -9.08 9.57
C ILE A 175 -3.52 -7.62 10.01
N PHE A 176 -4.13 -7.26 11.14
CA PHE A 176 -4.05 -5.89 11.65
C PHE A 176 -2.61 -5.45 11.90
N PHE A 177 -1.81 -6.27 12.58
CA PHE A 177 -0.40 -5.95 12.80
C PHE A 177 0.43 -5.99 11.51
N ALA A 178 0.10 -6.89 10.58
CA ALA A 178 0.71 -6.89 9.24
C ALA A 178 0.47 -5.55 8.54
N ILE A 179 -0.78 -5.08 8.51
CA ILE A 179 -1.16 -3.84 7.86
C ILE A 179 -0.48 -2.65 8.53
N VAL A 180 -0.62 -2.50 9.84
CA VAL A 180 -0.01 -1.38 10.58
C VAL A 180 1.52 -1.35 10.43
N GLY A 181 2.16 -2.51 10.25
CA GLY A 181 3.61 -2.61 10.08
C GLY A 181 4.15 -1.98 8.78
N HIS A 182 3.38 -2.00 7.69
CA HIS A 182 3.85 -1.52 6.38
C HIS A 182 3.00 -0.42 5.75
N LYS A 183 1.73 -0.27 6.12
CA LYS A 183 0.84 0.76 5.53
C LYS A 183 1.38 2.18 5.67
N PRO A 184 1.96 2.60 6.81
CA PRO A 184 2.53 3.94 6.93
C PRO A 184 3.77 4.14 6.05
N VAL A 185 4.54 3.07 5.83
CA VAL A 185 5.75 3.09 5.01
C VAL A 185 5.39 3.16 3.53
N GLU A 186 4.41 2.36 3.10
CA GLU A 186 3.80 2.41 1.78
C GLU A 186 3.23 3.81 1.47
N ALA A 187 2.48 4.37 2.43
CA ALA A 187 1.90 5.71 2.35
C ALA A 187 2.95 6.82 2.22
N PHE A 188 4.09 6.66 2.92
CA PHE A 188 5.25 7.55 2.84
C PHE A 188 5.88 7.51 1.44
N ALA A 189 6.14 6.30 0.91
CA ALA A 189 6.73 6.11 -0.42
C ALA A 189 5.82 6.65 -1.53
N LEU A 190 4.51 6.37 -1.48
CA LEU A 190 3.53 6.89 -2.44
C LEU A 190 3.49 8.43 -2.43
N SER A 191 3.59 9.02 -1.24
CA SER A 191 3.60 10.48 -1.10
C SER A 191 4.87 11.10 -1.69
N LEU A 192 6.04 10.46 -1.57
CA LEU A 192 7.27 10.89 -2.26
C LEU A 192 7.14 10.82 -3.78
N ILE A 193 6.54 9.75 -4.30
CA ILE A 193 6.29 9.57 -5.74
C ILE A 193 5.40 10.70 -6.27
N ILE A 194 4.31 11.03 -5.55
CA ILE A 194 3.42 12.13 -5.91
C ILE A 194 4.17 13.48 -5.85
N LEU A 195 5.00 13.70 -4.82
CA LEU A 195 5.76 14.96 -4.64
C LEU A 195 6.83 15.17 -5.70
N LYS A 196 7.35 14.10 -6.32
CA LYS A 196 8.33 14.17 -7.43
C LYS A 196 7.80 15.00 -8.60
N ASP A 197 6.51 14.89 -8.89
CA ASP A 197 5.84 15.63 -9.96
C ASP A 197 5.52 17.10 -9.59
N LYS A 198 5.90 17.53 -8.38
CA LYS A 198 5.64 18.86 -7.82
C LYS A 198 4.18 19.29 -7.99
N PRO A 199 3.20 18.52 -7.48
CA PRO A 199 1.78 18.85 -7.58
C PRO A 199 1.48 20.14 -6.82
N THR A 200 0.28 20.68 -7.00
CA THR A 200 -0.22 21.73 -6.09
C THR A 200 -0.52 21.12 -4.72
N LYS A 201 -0.40 21.93 -3.66
CA LYS A 201 -0.69 21.48 -2.28
C LYS A 201 -2.09 20.86 -2.15
N THR A 202 -3.08 21.48 -2.80
CA THR A 202 -4.46 20.98 -2.81
C THR A 202 -4.55 19.63 -3.50
N LEU A 203 -3.92 19.47 -4.66
CA LEU A 203 -3.94 18.22 -5.42
C LEU A 203 -3.30 17.08 -4.61
N PHE A 204 -2.14 17.33 -4.00
CA PHE A 204 -1.49 16.36 -3.13
C PHE A 204 -2.41 15.85 -2.01
N TRP A 205 -3.04 16.75 -1.26
CA TRP A 205 -3.93 16.37 -0.17
C TRP A 205 -5.18 15.63 -0.65
N ILE A 206 -5.69 15.93 -1.85
CA ILE A 206 -6.78 15.17 -2.46
C ILE A 206 -6.35 13.71 -2.69
N PHE A 207 -5.19 13.48 -3.32
CA PHE A 207 -4.67 12.12 -3.53
C PHE A 207 -4.41 11.39 -2.20
N VAL A 208 -3.83 12.05 -1.20
CA VAL A 208 -3.61 11.44 0.13
C VAL A 208 -4.93 11.05 0.81
N VAL A 209 -5.93 11.93 0.79
CA VAL A 209 -7.23 11.63 1.40
C VAL A 209 -7.93 10.48 0.67
N LEU A 210 -7.88 10.46 -0.66
CA LEU A 210 -8.46 9.36 -1.45
C LEU A 210 -7.77 8.03 -1.10
N TYR A 211 -6.44 7.98 -1.11
CA TYR A 211 -5.67 6.78 -0.81
C TYR A 211 -5.92 6.27 0.61
N THR A 212 -5.87 7.14 1.62
CA THR A 212 -6.09 6.75 3.03
C THR A 212 -7.48 6.19 3.27
N LEU A 213 -8.49 6.62 2.50
CA LEU A 213 -9.86 6.11 2.60
C LEU A 213 -10.07 4.74 1.93
N MET A 214 -9.16 4.28 1.07
CA MET A 214 -9.30 2.99 0.40
C MET A 214 -9.30 1.80 1.38
N SER A 215 -8.44 1.82 2.40
CA SER A 215 -8.40 0.76 3.42
C SER A 215 -9.70 0.66 4.24
N PRO A 216 -10.22 1.73 4.87
CA PRO A 216 -11.49 1.65 5.61
C PRO A 216 -12.68 1.30 4.71
N VAL A 217 -12.70 1.79 3.46
CA VAL A 217 -13.71 1.36 2.47
C VAL A 217 -13.63 -0.16 2.26
N GLY A 218 -12.44 -0.71 2.03
CA GLY A 218 -12.23 -2.15 1.91
C GLY A 218 -12.77 -2.93 3.11
N VAL A 219 -12.44 -2.48 4.34
CA VAL A 219 -12.91 -3.13 5.57
C VAL A 219 -14.43 -3.12 5.68
N ILE A 220 -15.06 -1.96 5.43
CA ILE A 220 -16.51 -1.81 5.50
C ILE A 220 -17.20 -2.72 4.47
N VAL A 221 -16.71 -2.74 3.23
CA VAL A 221 -17.21 -3.61 2.18
C VAL A 221 -17.07 -5.08 2.58
N GLY A 222 -15.93 -5.49 3.15
CA GLY A 222 -15.72 -6.86 3.65
C GLY A 222 -16.67 -7.26 4.77
N ILE A 223 -16.98 -6.35 5.69
CA ILE A 223 -17.99 -6.57 6.74
C ILE A 223 -19.38 -6.75 6.12
N ILE A 224 -19.76 -5.91 5.17
CA ILE A 224 -21.06 -5.98 4.49
C ILE A 224 -21.20 -7.31 3.74
N ILE A 225 -20.17 -7.73 3.00
CA ILE A 225 -20.14 -9.01 2.29
C ILE A 225 -20.32 -10.16 3.28
N THR A 226 -19.58 -10.16 4.39
CA THR A 226 -19.68 -11.22 5.42
C THR A 226 -21.07 -11.30 6.05
N LYS A 227 -21.81 -10.19 6.11
CA LYS A 227 -23.17 -10.12 6.66
C LYS A 227 -24.23 -10.63 5.68
N HIS A 228 -24.13 -10.27 4.41
CA HIS A 228 -25.19 -10.47 3.43
C HIS A 228 -24.96 -11.68 2.52
N VAL A 229 -23.71 -12.09 2.32
CA VAL A 229 -23.34 -13.19 1.44
C VAL A 229 -23.09 -14.44 2.27
N GLN A 230 -24.05 -15.36 2.26
CA GLN A 230 -23.89 -16.68 2.90
C GLN A 230 -23.42 -17.77 1.93
N ASN A 231 -23.22 -17.43 0.65
CA ASN A 231 -22.74 -18.38 -0.34
C ASN A 231 -21.25 -18.67 -0.12
N ARG A 232 -20.96 -19.92 0.28
CA ARG A 232 -19.59 -20.37 0.57
C ARG A 232 -18.67 -20.26 -0.64
N ILE A 233 -19.16 -20.51 -1.86
CA ILE A 233 -18.36 -20.39 -3.07
C ILE A 233 -17.90 -18.94 -3.26
N VAL A 234 -18.79 -17.96 -3.03
CA VAL A 234 -18.45 -16.54 -3.16
C VAL A 234 -17.43 -16.14 -2.09
N MET A 235 -17.64 -16.54 -0.83
CA MET A 235 -16.68 -16.27 0.25
C MET A 235 -15.32 -16.92 -0.01
N GLY A 236 -15.31 -18.15 -0.52
CA GLY A 236 -14.09 -18.87 -0.88
C GLY A 236 -13.36 -18.25 -2.07
N THR A 237 -14.08 -17.76 -3.09
CA THR A 237 -13.48 -17.03 -4.23
C THR A 237 -12.85 -15.72 -3.76
N ILE A 238 -13.54 -14.97 -2.90
CA ILE A 238 -13.00 -13.73 -2.32
C ILE A 238 -11.76 -14.05 -1.48
N ALA A 239 -11.80 -15.11 -0.67
CA ALA A 239 -10.64 -15.56 0.11
C ALA A 239 -9.46 -15.98 -0.77
N ALA A 240 -9.68 -16.69 -1.89
CA ALA A 240 -8.61 -17.03 -2.84
C ALA A 240 -8.02 -15.78 -3.51
N PHE A 241 -8.85 -14.82 -3.89
CA PHE A 241 -8.42 -13.55 -4.47
C PHE A 241 -7.59 -12.73 -3.46
N SER A 242 -8.05 -12.65 -2.21
CA SER A 242 -7.29 -12.03 -1.11
C SER A 242 -5.98 -12.78 -0.85
N ALA A 243 -5.96 -14.11 -0.88
CA ALA A 243 -4.73 -14.90 -0.74
C ALA A 243 -3.72 -14.56 -1.83
N GLY A 244 -4.13 -14.52 -3.11
CA GLY A 244 -3.26 -14.16 -4.23
C GLY A 244 -2.68 -12.75 -4.11
N THR A 245 -3.48 -11.80 -3.62
CA THR A 245 -3.01 -10.43 -3.36
C THR A 245 -2.01 -10.39 -2.20
N PHE A 246 -2.26 -11.12 -1.11
CA PHE A 246 -1.34 -11.19 0.04
C PHE A 246 -0.02 -11.88 -0.32
N LEU A 247 -0.04 -12.85 -1.24
CA LEU A 247 1.17 -13.43 -1.80
C LEU A 247 1.95 -12.41 -2.63
N PHE A 248 1.25 -11.61 -3.44
CA PHE A 248 1.87 -10.58 -4.28
C PHE A 248 2.61 -9.56 -3.41
N VAL A 249 1.91 -9.04 -2.40
CA VAL A 249 2.42 -8.04 -1.46
C VAL A 249 3.48 -8.64 -0.54
N GLY A 250 3.33 -9.92 -0.17
CA GLY A 250 4.33 -10.62 0.65
C GLY A 250 5.67 -10.82 -0.05
N CYS A 251 5.68 -10.78 -1.38
CA CYS A 251 6.85 -10.97 -2.22
C CYS A 251 7.44 -9.66 -2.79
N ASN A 252 6.73 -8.54 -2.66
CA ASN A 252 7.16 -7.22 -3.09
C ASN A 252 7.81 -6.47 -1.92
#